data_AF-A0A0A0KIP6-F1
#
_entry.id   AF-A0A0A0KIP6-F1
#
_cell.length_a   1.000
_cell.length_b   1.000
_cell.length_c   1.000
_cell.angle_alpha   90.00
_cell.angle_beta   90.00
_cell.angle_gamma   90.00
#
_symmetry.space_group_name_H-M   'P 1'
#
loop_
_entity.id
_entity.type
_entity.pdbx_description
1 polymer ?
#
loop_
_entity_poly.entity_id
_entity_poly.type
_entity_poly.pdbx_seq_one_letter_code
_entity_poly.pdbx_strand_id
1 'polypeptide(L)' 'MKNQSNVSQKGQSELSSGYLDSSGVQGDIPTTFSNLTNLQTVLASDNKLTGEIPGFIGSWLKLRTL' A
#
# COMPACT_ATOMS: atom_id res chain seq x y z
N MET A 1 -28.30 -19.66 16.43
CA MET A 1 -28.92 -18.57 15.64
C MET A 1 -27.82 -17.83 14.90
N LYS A 2 -27.94 -17.86 13.56
CA LYS A 2 -27.22 -17.18 12.48
C LYS A 2 -25.95 -16.38 12.86
N ASN A 3 -24.82 -17.07 12.63
CA ASN A 3 -23.58 -16.61 12.01
C ASN A 3 -23.51 -15.10 11.77
N GLN A 4 -22.69 -14.41 12.58
CA GLN A 4 -22.36 -13.01 12.33
C GLN A 4 -21.69 -12.96 10.96
N SER A 5 -22.40 -12.30 10.05
CA SER A 5 -21.99 -11.93 8.71
C SER A 5 -20.50 -11.61 8.67
N ASN A 6 -19.75 -12.49 8.01
CA ASN A 6 -18.48 -12.16 7.37
C ASN A 6 -18.72 -10.92 6.51
N VAL A 7 -18.53 -9.74 7.10
CA VAL A 7 -18.33 -8.50 6.35
C VAL A 7 -17.16 -8.81 5.45
N SER A 8 -17.41 -8.84 4.14
CA SER A 8 -16.45 -9.23 3.12
C SER A 8 -15.10 -8.59 3.39
N GLN A 9 -14.13 -9.39 3.84
CA GLN A 9 -12.72 -9.04 3.80
C GLN A 9 -12.40 -8.90 2.31
N LYS A 10 -12.56 -7.70 1.77
CA LYS A 10 -12.31 -7.39 0.37
C LYS A 10 -10.80 -7.53 0.16
N GLY A 11 -10.35 -8.74 -0.22
CA GLY A 11 -8.99 -9.10 -0.62
C GLY A 11 -7.89 -8.21 -0.04
N GLN A 12 -7.83 -8.08 1.30
CA GLN A 12 -6.84 -7.24 1.93
C GLN A 12 -5.47 -7.86 1.70
N SER A 13 -4.50 -7.03 1.32
CA SER A 13 -3.15 -7.53 1.11
C SER A 13 -2.52 -7.86 2.47
N GLU A 14 -1.94 -9.05 2.57
CA GLU A 14 -1.14 -9.47 3.73
C GLU A 14 0.32 -8.95 3.63
N LEU A 15 0.65 -8.16 2.60
CA LEU A 15 1.99 -7.61 2.42
C LEU A 15 2.33 -6.64 3.55
N SER A 16 3.43 -6.93 4.24
CA SER A 16 3.99 -6.11 5.31
C SER A 16 5.15 -5.23 4.84
N SER A 17 5.83 -5.61 3.75
CA SER A 17 6.98 -4.87 3.22
C SER A 17 6.94 -4.81 1.69
N GLY A 18 7.29 -3.65 1.14
CA GLY A 18 7.53 -3.45 -0.29
C GLY A 18 8.88 -2.78 -0.52
N TYR A 19 9.73 -3.40 -1.32
CA TYR A 19 11.04 -2.87 -1.70
C TYR A 19 11.06 -2.67 -3.20
N LEU A 20 11.14 -1.42 -3.62
CA LEU A 20 11.13 -0.97 -5.01
C LEU A 20 12.29 0.01 -5.27
N ASP A 21 13.19 0.21 -4.31
CA ASP A 21 14.34 1.09 -4.47
C ASP A 21 15.19 0.70 -5.68
N SER A 22 15.66 1.72 -6.42
CA SER A 22 16.51 1.57 -7.61
C SER A 22 15.97 0.57 -8.65
N SER A 23 14.65 0.37 -8.71
CA SER A 23 14.04 -0.66 -9.57
C SER A 23 13.56 -0.12 -10.92
N GLY A 24 13.80 1.17 -11.20
CA GLY A 24 13.39 1.80 -12.45
C GLY A 24 11.88 1.97 -12.60
N VAL A 25 11.14 1.90 -11.49
CA VAL A 25 9.69 2.13 -11.48
C VAL A 25 9.41 3.57 -11.93
N GLN A 26 8.39 3.75 -12.75
CA GLN A 26 8.07 5.04 -13.37
C GLN A 26 6.56 5.30 -13.39
N GLY A 27 6.18 6.57 -13.51
CA GLY A 27 4.79 7.00 -13.54
C GLY A 27 4.22 7.22 -12.14
N ASP A 28 2.89 7.36 -12.06
CA ASP A 28 2.21 7.73 -10.83
C ASP A 28 1.99 6.54 -9.90
N ILE A 29 1.86 6.80 -8.60
CA ILE A 29 1.55 5.77 -7.60
C ILE A 29 0.09 5.33 -7.78
N PRO A 30 -0.18 4.05 -8.11
CA PRO A 30 -1.53 3.60 -8.45
C PRO A 30 -2.44 3.56 -7.23
N THR A 31 -3.70 3.97 -7.39
CA THR A 31 -4.70 3.98 -6.30
C THR A 31 -5.02 2.61 -5.72
N THR A 32 -4.72 1.53 -6.45
CA THR A 32 -4.88 0.15 -5.97
C THR A 32 -4.02 -0.16 -4.74
N PHE A 33 -2.95 0.61 -4.52
CA PHE A 33 -2.08 0.51 -3.35
C PHE A 33 -2.80 0.91 -2.05
N SER A 34 -3.98 1.55 -2.14
CA SER A 34 -4.85 1.79 -0.98
C SER A 34 -5.23 0.52 -0.22
N ASN A 35 -5.16 -0.66 -0.87
CA ASN A 35 -5.48 -1.94 -0.25
C ASN A 35 -4.30 -2.56 0.54
N LEU A 36 -3.11 -1.94 0.53
CA LEU A 36 -1.94 -2.38 1.28
C LEU A 36 -2.01 -1.91 2.76
N THR A 37 -3.14 -2.09 3.42
CA THR A 37 -3.39 -1.58 4.78
C THR A 37 -2.55 -2.25 5.86
N ASN A 38 -1.91 -3.38 5.53
CA ASN A 38 -1.00 -4.10 6.42
C ASN A 38 0.48 -3.69 6.27
N LEU A 39 0.79 -2.79 5.34
CA LEU A 39 2.15 -2.39 5.03
C LEU A 39 2.79 -1.66 6.23
N GLN A 40 4.01 -2.08 6.56
CA GLN A 40 4.83 -1.55 7.66
C GLN A 40 6.06 -0.85 7.12
N THR A 41 6.61 -1.34 6.02
CA THR A 41 7.79 -0.78 5.36
C THR A 41 7.51 -0.62 3.88
N VAL A 42 7.82 0.54 3.33
CA VAL A 42 7.94 0.70 1.89
C VAL A 42 9.20 1.48 1.59
N LEU A 43 10.05 0.98 0.68
CA LEU A 43 11.20 1.71 0.17
C LEU A 43 11.02 1.86 -1.33
N ALA A 44 10.98 3.09 -1.83
CA ALA A 44 10.77 3.39 -3.25
C ALA A 44 11.65 4.55 -3.74
N SER A 45 12.75 4.81 -3.05
CA SER A 45 13.75 5.80 -3.43
C SER A 45 14.44 5.44 -4.75
N ASP A 46 15.07 6.43 -5.38
CA ASP A 46 15.82 6.22 -6.63
C ASP A 46 14.98 5.58 -7.75
N ASN A 47 13.77 6.09 -7.93
CA ASN A 47 12.85 5.73 -9.02
C ASN A 47 12.46 6.96 -9.83
N LYS A 48 11.72 6.73 -10.92
CA LYS A 48 11.17 7.76 -11.80
C LYS A 48 9.67 7.97 -11.54
N LEU A 49 9.26 7.88 -10.27
CA LEU A 49 7.87 8.10 -9.87
C LEU A 49 7.49 9.57 -10.12
N THR A 50 6.30 9.79 -10.67
CA THR A 50 5.76 11.10 -11.02
C THR A 50 4.39 11.32 -10.37
N GLY A 51 3.76 12.45 -10.68
CA GLY A 51 2.42 12.76 -10.20
C GLY A 51 2.40 13.19 -8.74
N GLU A 52 1.21 13.18 -8.15
CA GLU A 52 1.01 13.55 -6.76
C GLU A 52 1.19 12.36 -5.82
N ILE A 53 1.65 12.63 -4.61
CA ILE A 53 1.63 11.64 -3.52
C ILE A 53 0.16 11.39 -3.15
N PRO A 54 -0.37 10.16 -3.34
CA PRO A 54 -1.78 9.92 -3.10
C PRO A 54 -2.15 10.05 -1.62
N GLY A 55 -3.28 10.70 -1.34
CA GLY A 55 -3.76 10.88 0.04
C GLY A 55 -4.04 9.57 0.79
N PHE A 56 -4.22 8.44 0.09
CA PHE A 56 -4.41 7.14 0.74
C PHE A 56 -3.18 6.68 1.50
N ILE A 57 -1.98 7.23 1.29
CA ILE A 57 -0.81 6.87 2.11
C ILE A 57 -1.08 7.15 3.60
N GLY A 58 -1.90 8.15 3.91
CA GLY A 58 -2.36 8.40 5.28
C GLY A 58 -3.25 7.30 5.88
N SER A 59 -3.80 6.38 5.08
CA SER A 59 -4.60 5.25 5.57
C SER A 59 -3.75 4.01 5.90
N TRP A 60 -2.45 4.00 5.61
CA TRP A 60 -1.53 2.94 6.00
C TRP A 60 -1.13 3.07 7.47
N LEU A 61 -2.09 2.81 8.36
CA LEU A 61 -1.95 3.00 9.81
C LEU A 61 -0.84 2.16 10.46
N LYS A 62 -0.35 1.13 9.77
CA LYS A 62 0.73 0.26 10.24
C LYS A 62 2.10 0.66 9.72
N LEU A 63 2.21 1.66 8.83
CA LEU A 63 3.46 2.10 8.24
C LEU A 63 4.38 2.70 9.30
N ARG A 64 5.64 2.27 9.29
CA ARG A 64 6.70 2.71 10.23
C ARG A 64 7.93 3.21 9.51
N THR A 65 8.18 2.72 8.29
CA THR A 65 9.35 3.03 7.48
C THR A 65 8.91 3.37 6.06
N LEU A 66 9.36 4.53 5.56
CA LEU A 66 9.07 5.08 4.23
C LEU A 66 10.35 5.67 3.63
#